data_AF-A0A939FEG2-F1
#
_entry.id   AF-A0A939FEG2-F1
#
_cell.length_a   1.000
_cell.length_b   1.000
_cell.length_c   1.000
_cell.angle_alpha   90.00
_cell.angle_beta   90.00
_cell.angle_gamma   90.00
#
_symmetry.space_group_name_H-M   'P 1'
#
loop_
_entity.id
_entity.type
_entity.pdbx_description
1 polymer ?
#
loop_
_entity_poly.entity_id
_entity_poly.type
_entity_poly.pdbx_seq_one_letter_code
_entity_poly.pdbx_strand_id
1 'polypeptide(L)'
;DRLVRWSAWGGPLLVTLVAGLMRFWRLGSPDSVIFDETYYAKDAWALMHQGYEGHWPDKIDSSILANPDAVPVPHDPGYVVHPP
;
A
#
# COMPACT_ATOMS: atom_id res chain seq x y z
N ASP A 1 39.33 -2.72 17.62
CA ASP A 1 38.05 -2.15 18.10
C ASP A 1 37.05 -1.73 17.02
N ARG A 2 37.39 -0.93 16.00
CA ARG A 2 36.42 -0.57 14.93
C ARG A 2 35.93 -1.76 14.10
N LEU A 3 36.80 -2.71 13.75
CA LEU A 3 36.44 -3.87 12.91
C LEU A 3 35.42 -4.81 13.59
N VAL A 4 35.50 -4.98 14.90
CA VAL A 4 34.54 -5.79 15.69
C VAL A 4 33.16 -5.12 15.76
N ARG A 5 33.12 -3.78 15.83
CA ARG A 5 31.86 -3.02 15.83
C ARG A 5 31.15 -3.05 14.49
N TRP A 6 31.87 -3.10 13.37
CA TRP A 6 31.28 -3.17 12.02
C TRP A 6 30.82 -4.59 11.65
N SER A 7 31.51 -5.62 12.15
CA SER A 7 31.12 -7.02 11.92
C SER A 7 29.82 -7.39 12.63
N ALA A 8 29.48 -6.74 13.75
CA ALA A 8 28.19 -6.91 14.43
C ALA A 8 26.98 -6.46 13.57
N TRP A 9 27.17 -5.55 12.61
CA TRP A 9 26.10 -5.07 11.71
C TRP A 9 25.96 -5.88 10.44
N GLY A 10 26.99 -6.63 10.04
CA GLY A 10 26.98 -7.39 8.79
C GLY A 10 25.88 -8.45 8.74
N GLY A 11 25.68 -9.20 9.82
CA GLY A 11 24.63 -10.21 9.93
C GLY A 11 23.21 -9.63 9.80
N PRO A 12 22.82 -8.66 10.64
CA PRO A 12 21.52 -8.01 10.54
C PRO A 12 21.27 -7.36 9.17
N LEU A 13 22.25 -6.65 8.61
CA LEU A 13 22.10 -6.01 7.29
C LEU A 13 21.89 -7.03 6.17
N LEU A 14 22.59 -8.16 6.22
CA LEU A 14 22.41 -9.23 5.24
C LEU A 14 20.99 -9.83 5.33
N VAL A 15 20.51 -10.09 6.54
CA VAL A 15 19.15 -10.60 6.75
C VAL A 15 18.11 -9.60 6.27
N THR A 16 18.26 -8.31 6.61
CA THR A 16 17.37 -7.25 6.13
C THR A 16 17.39 -7.13 4.62
N LEU A 17 18.56 -7.25 3.98
CA LEU A 17 18.68 -7.19 2.53
C LEU A 17 17.96 -8.36 1.86
N VAL A 18 18.17 -9.60 2.34
CA VAL A 18 17.52 -10.79 1.78
C VAL A 18 16.00 -10.74 1.98
N ALA A 19 15.55 -10.41 3.20
CA ALA A 19 14.13 -10.27 3.51
C ALA A 19 13.48 -9.14 2.68
N GLY A 20 14.18 -8.01 2.54
CA GLY A 20 13.77 -6.90 1.70
C GLY A 20 13.63 -7.34 0.24
N LEU A 21 14.66 -7.95 -0.33
CA LEU A 21 14.61 -8.44 -1.71
C LEU A 21 13.40 -9.36 -1.91
N MET A 22 13.19 -10.36 -1.06
CA MET A 22 12.03 -11.25 -1.17
C MET A 22 10.69 -10.53 -1.02
N ARG A 23 10.60 -9.52 -0.13
CA ARG A 23 9.38 -8.75 0.11
C ARG A 23 9.06 -7.77 -1.02
N PHE A 24 10.08 -7.17 -1.62
CA PHE A 24 9.95 -6.20 -2.71
C PHE A 24 9.93 -6.88 -4.10
N TRP A 25 10.34 -8.15 -4.18
CA TRP A 25 10.30 -8.92 -5.43
C TRP A 25 8.85 -9.14 -5.88
N ARG A 26 8.50 -8.59 -7.05
CA ARG A 26 7.15 -8.66 -7.66
C ARG A 26 6.02 -7.91 -6.92
N LEU A 27 6.33 -6.83 -6.19
CA LEU A 27 5.28 -5.96 -5.60
C LEU A 27 4.28 -5.39 -6.63
N GLY A 28 4.71 -5.16 -7.87
CA GLY A 28 3.88 -4.59 -8.93
C GLY A 28 3.09 -5.60 -9.76
N SER A 29 3.14 -6.90 -9.45
CA SER A 29 2.44 -7.94 -10.21
C SER A 29 1.76 -8.95 -9.28
N PRO A 30 0.77 -8.51 -8.48
CA PRO A 30 -0.04 -9.41 -7.68
C PRO A 30 -0.84 -10.33 -8.61
N ASP A 31 -0.70 -11.64 -8.42
CA ASP A 31 -1.46 -12.65 -9.20
C ASP A 31 -2.97 -12.60 -8.86
N SER A 32 -3.34 -12.01 -7.71
CA SER A 32 -4.72 -11.70 -7.32
C SER A 32 -4.75 -10.61 -6.24
N VAL A 33 -5.65 -9.63 -6.34
CA VAL A 33 -5.96 -8.71 -5.24
C VAL A 33 -7.01 -9.36 -4.35
N ILE A 34 -6.69 -9.54 -3.06
CA ILE A 34 -7.58 -10.22 -2.11
C ILE A 34 -8.42 -9.15 -1.41
N PHE A 35 -9.67 -9.03 -1.87
CA PHE A 35 -10.91 -8.41 -1.33
C PHE A 35 -10.87 -7.23 -0.33
N ASP A 36 -9.93 -7.14 0.60
CA ASP A 36 -9.85 -6.07 1.61
C ASP A 36 -8.80 -5.00 1.23
N GLU A 37 -7.85 -5.34 0.35
CA GLU A 37 -6.75 -4.46 -0.07
C GLU A 37 -7.22 -3.27 -0.91
N THR A 38 -8.38 -3.36 -1.56
CA THR A 38 -8.92 -2.26 -2.37
C THR A 38 -9.55 -1.17 -1.52
N TYR A 39 -10.13 -1.48 -0.36
CA TYR A 39 -10.70 -0.48 0.55
C TYR A 39 -9.61 0.42 1.13
N TYR A 40 -8.54 -0.15 1.70
CA TYR A 40 -7.45 0.64 2.26
C TYR A 40 -6.70 1.47 1.21
N ALA A 41 -6.51 0.94 0.00
CA ALA A 41 -5.82 1.67 -1.06
C ALA A 41 -6.64 2.90 -1.52
N LYS A 42 -7.96 2.73 -1.66
CA LYS A 42 -8.89 3.79 -2.05
C LYS A 42 -8.99 4.89 -1.00
N ASP A 43 -9.15 4.52 0.26
CA ASP A 43 -9.30 5.48 1.34
C ASP A 43 -8.01 6.24 1.61
N ALA A 44 -6.85 5.59 1.54
CA ALA A 44 -5.56 6.26 1.61
C ALA A 44 -5.34 7.25 0.45
N TRP A 45 -5.75 6.89 -0.77
CA TRP A 45 -5.67 7.77 -1.94
C TRP A 45 -6.58 8.98 -1.81
N ALA A 46 -7.82 8.79 -1.35
CA ALA A 46 -8.74 9.88 -1.03
C ALA A 46 -8.16 10.77 0.08
N LEU A 47 -7.70 10.19 1.19
CA LEU A 47 -7.11 10.94 2.29
C LEU A 47 -5.90 11.78 1.84
N MET A 48 -5.04 11.26 0.96
CA MET A 48 -3.90 11.99 0.40
C MET A 48 -4.31 13.18 -0.49
N HIS A 49 -5.40 13.07 -1.25
CA HIS A 49 -5.82 14.10 -2.21
C HIS A 49 -6.77 15.15 -1.64
N GLN A 50 -7.67 14.74 -0.75
CA GLN A 50 -8.79 15.57 -0.27
C GLN A 50 -8.84 15.72 1.26
N GLY A 51 -8.06 14.94 2.01
CA GLY A 51 -8.01 15.02 3.48
C GLY A 51 -9.20 14.36 4.19
N TYR A 52 -10.07 13.67 3.47
CA TYR A 52 -11.18 12.88 4.01
C TYR A 52 -11.46 11.64 3.14
N GLU A 53 -12.02 10.59 3.74
CA GLU A 53 -12.42 9.36 3.04
C GLU A 53 -13.56 9.66 2.06
N GLY A 54 -13.47 9.13 0.82
CA GLY A 54 -14.47 9.34 -0.22
C GLY A 54 -15.45 8.18 -0.32
N HIS A 55 -16.71 8.44 -0.70
CA HIS A 55 -17.66 7.38 -1.01
C HIS A 55 -17.41 6.82 -2.42
N TRP A 56 -16.75 5.66 -2.49
CA TRP A 56 -16.41 5.01 -3.75
C TRP A 56 -17.61 4.23 -4.34
N PRO A 57 -17.90 4.34 -5.65
CA PRO A 57 -18.99 3.60 -6.28
C PRO A 57 -18.79 2.08 -6.24
N ASP A 58 -19.90 1.35 -6.09
CA ASP A 58 -19.91 -0.12 -6.18
C ASP A 58 -19.31 -0.58 -7.53
N LYS A 59 -18.31 -1.46 -7.47
CA LYS A 59 -17.58 -2.06 -8.62
C LYS A 59 -16.49 -1.19 -9.27
N ILE A 60 -16.04 -0.10 -8.66
CA ILE A 60 -14.90 0.69 -9.17
C ILE A 60 -13.56 -0.09 -9.18
N ASP A 61 -13.48 -1.21 -8.43
CA ASP A 61 -12.26 -2.03 -8.30
C ASP A 61 -11.72 -2.51 -9.65
N SER A 62 -12.61 -2.92 -10.56
CA SER A 62 -12.22 -3.41 -11.88
C SER A 62 -11.64 -2.29 -12.75
N SER A 63 -12.14 -1.06 -12.61
CA SER A 63 -11.61 0.11 -13.31
C SER A 63 -10.26 0.55 -12.74
N ILE A 64 -10.08 0.49 -11.41
CA ILE A 64 -8.79 0.79 -10.76
C ILE A 64 -7.73 -0.23 -11.18
N LEU A 65 -8.07 -1.52 -11.22
CA LEU A 65 -7.18 -2.58 -11.66
C LEU A 65 -6.80 -2.46 -13.15
N ALA A 66 -7.72 -1.96 -13.98
CA ALA A 66 -7.48 -1.78 -15.41
C ALA A 66 -6.64 -0.53 -15.72
N ASN A 67 -6.91 0.59 -15.04
CA ASN A 67 -6.17 1.84 -15.21
C ASN A 67 -6.32 2.75 -13.97
N PRO A 68 -5.37 2.68 -13.01
CA PRO A 68 -5.42 3.49 -11.79
C PRO A 68 -5.46 5.00 -12.03
N ASP A 69 -4.76 5.48 -13.06
CA ASP A 69 -4.62 6.92 -13.35
C ASP A 69 -5.90 7.54 -13.94
N ALA A 70 -6.82 6.71 -14.46
CA ALA A 70 -8.05 7.16 -15.09
C ALA A 70 -9.23 7.30 -14.10
N VAL A 71 -9.05 6.93 -12.83
CA VAL A 71 -10.14 6.91 -11.85
C VAL A 71 -10.13 8.21 -11.03
N PRO A 72 -11.13 9.09 -11.19
CA PRO A 72 -11.23 10.30 -10.39
C PRO A 72 -11.59 9.99 -8.93
N VAL A 73 -11.03 10.76 -8.00
CA VAL A 73 -11.33 10.65 -6.57
C VAL A 73 -12.76 11.14 -6.31
N PRO A 74 -13.62 10.35 -5.64
CA PRO A 74 -14.98 10.76 -5.31
C PRO A 74 -15.01 11.92 -4.32
N HIS A 75 -15.84 12.94 -4.60
CA HIS A 75 -15.97 14.12 -3.73
C HIS A 75 -16.96 13.93 -2.57
N ASP A 76 -17.85 12.95 -2.64
CA ASP A 76 -18.82 12.68 -1.57
C ASP A 76 -18.11 12.08 -0.33
N PRO A 77 -18.40 12.56 0.89
CA PRO A 77 -17.76 12.06 2.09
C PRO A 77 -18.19 10.61 2.41
N GLY A 78 -17.20 9.75 2.66
CA GLY A 78 -17.37 8.36 3.06
C GLY A 78 -17.75 8.21 4.53
N TYR A 79 -18.29 7.04 4.89
CA TYR A 79 -18.62 6.69 6.27
C TYR A 79 -17.39 6.10 6.96
N VAL A 80 -16.90 6.76 8.00
CA VAL A 80 -15.77 6.30 8.81
C VAL A 80 -16.22 5.09 9.64
N VAL A 81 -15.76 3.89 9.27
CA VAL A 81 -16.09 2.63 9.96
C VAL A 81 -15.20 2.36 11.18
N HIS A 82 -14.30 3.28 11.53
CA HIS A 82 -13.40 3.16 12.67
C HIS A 82 -13.84 4.10 13.81
N PRO A 83 -13.98 3.61 15.05
CA PRO A 83 -14.25 4.48 16.19
C PRO A 83 -13.05 5.42 16.48
N PRO A 84 -13.29 6.66 16.94
CA PRO A 84 -12.27 7.67 17.19
C PRO A 84 -11.31 7.33 18.35
#